data_AF-A0AAV6BUM7-F1
#
_entry.id   AF-A0AAV6BUM7-F1
#
_cell.length_a   1.000
_cell.length_b   1.000
_cell.length_c   1.000
_cell.angle_alpha   90.00
_cell.angle_beta   90.00
_cell.angle_gamma   90.00
#
_symmetry.space_group_name_H-M   'P 1'
#
loop_
_entity.id
_entity.type
_entity.pdbx_description
1 polymer ?
#
loop_
_entity_poly.entity_id
_entity_poly.type
_entity_poly.pdbx_seq_one_letter_code
_entity_poly.pdbx_strand_id
1 'polypeptide(L)' 'MAAVRVTEADVERLAAVAGVPIDPAEIAAVTVALGVLLNAAQLVGDFALADDVEAAPVFRP' A
#
# COMPACT_ATOMS: atom_id res chain seq x y z
N MET A 1 -12.64 3.67 -12.95
CA MET A 1 -12.51 3.66 -11.48
C MET A 1 -12.03 5.02 -11.02
N ALA A 2 -12.52 5.52 -9.88
CA ALA A 2 -11.97 6.73 -9.27
C ALA A 2 -10.62 6.39 -8.62
N ALA A 3 -9.61 7.23 -8.83
CA ALA A 3 -8.30 7.06 -8.20
C ALA A 3 -8.44 7.12 -6.68
N VAL A 4 -7.83 6.17 -5.96
CA VAL A 4 -7.82 6.23 -4.50
C VAL A 4 -6.90 7.35 -4.08
N ARG A 5 -7.39 8.21 -3.18
CA ARG A 5 -6.65 9.33 -2.63
C ARG A 5 -6.15 8.95 -1.25
N VAL A 6 -4.83 9.02 -1.08
CA VAL A 6 -4.16 8.96 0.22
C VAL A 6 -3.92 10.40 0.66
N THR A 7 -4.22 10.70 1.92
CA THR A 7 -3.93 12.01 2.54
C THR A 7 -2.76 11.89 3.50
N GLU A 8 -2.16 13.02 3.86
CA GLU A 8 -1.09 13.07 4.87
C GLU A 8 -1.57 12.52 6.23
N ALA A 9 -2.82 12.78 6.61
CA ALA A 9 -3.43 12.23 7.81
C ALA A 9 -3.59 10.69 7.75
N ASP A 10 -3.71 10.11 6.55
CA ASP A 10 -3.69 8.65 6.40
C ASP A 10 -2.28 8.10 6.61
N VAL A 11 -1.27 8.79 6.10
CA VAL A 11 0.14 8.42 6.30
C VAL A 11 0.51 8.45 7.77
N GLU A 12 0.18 9.51 8.49
CA GLU A 12 0.46 9.63 9.94
C GLU A 12 -0.21 8.50 10.75
N ARG A 13 -1.47 8.19 10.43
CA ARG A 13 -2.22 7.13 11.09
C ARG A 13 -1.62 5.75 10.80
N LEU A 14 -1.26 5.48 9.55
CA LEU A 14 -0.66 4.20 9.14
C LEU A 14 0.74 4.05 9.73
N ALA A 15 1.53 5.11 9.77
CA ALA A 15 2.84 5.15 10.41
C ALA A 15 2.74 4.78 11.89
N ALA A 16 1.76 5.33 12.61
CA ALA A 16 1.50 4.98 14.00
C ALA A 16 1.10 3.50 14.19
N VAL A 17 0.24 2.97 13.31
CA VAL A 17 -0.17 1.55 13.34
C VAL A 17 1.02 0.62 13.05
N ALA A 18 1.86 0.99 12.10
CA ALA A 18 3.05 0.23 11.71
C ALA A 18 4.20 0.36 12.72
N GLY A 19 4.13 1.32 13.66
CA GLY A 19 5.25 1.64 14.56
C GLY A 19 6.47 2.20 13.83
N VAL A 20 6.27 2.82 12.66
CA VAL A 20 7.34 3.37 11.82
C VAL A 20 7.28 4.90 11.90
N PRO A 21 8.23 5.56 12.59
CA PRO A 21 8.27 7.02 12.57
C PRO A 21 8.64 7.52 11.18
N ILE A 22 7.89 8.50 10.68
CA ILE A 22 8.17 9.19 9.42
C ILE A 22 8.61 10.61 9.78
N ASP A 23 9.70 11.07 9.17
CA ASP A 23 10.12 12.46 9.28
C ASP A 23 8.99 13.36 8.73
N PRO A 24 8.53 14.38 9.47
CA PRO A 24 7.50 15.30 8.98
C PRO A 24 7.80 15.90 7.59
N ALA A 25 9.07 16.11 7.25
CA ALA A 25 9.48 16.61 5.93
C ALA A 25 9.19 15.61 4.79
N GLU A 26 9.09 14.32 5.10
CA GLU A 26 8.88 13.23 4.13
C GLU A 26 7.40 12.85 3.96
N ILE A 27 6.50 13.33 4.81
CA ILE A 27 5.07 12.93 4.81
C ILE A 27 4.41 13.15 3.45
N ALA A 28 4.67 14.29 2.80
CA ALA A 28 4.13 14.57 1.47
C ALA A 28 4.64 13.58 0.41
N ALA A 29 5.93 13.24 0.45
CA ALA A 29 6.53 12.28 -0.49
C ALA A 29 5.97 10.86 -0.29
N VAL A 30 5.84 10.43 0.97
CA VAL A 30 5.23 9.14 1.32
C VAL A 30 3.76 9.09 0.91
N THR A 31 3.02 10.19 1.05
CA THR A 31 1.62 10.29 0.62
C THR A 31 1.47 10.03 -0.89
N VAL A 32 2.33 10.66 -1.70
CA VAL A 32 2.37 10.46 -3.15
C VAL A 32 2.74 9.01 -3.49
N ALA A 33 3.78 8.48 -2.86
CA ALA A 33 4.23 7.10 -3.10
C ALA A 33 3.15 6.06 -2.75
N LEU A 34 2.49 6.22 -1.60
CA LEU A 34 1.37 5.35 -1.20
C LEU A 34 0.19 5.45 -2.17
N GLY A 35 -0.11 6.65 -2.68
CA GLY A 35 -1.13 6.81 -3.71
C GLY A 35 -0.82 6.01 -4.98
N VAL A 36 0.44 6.04 -5.44
CA VAL A 36 0.88 5.24 -6.61
C VAL A 36 0.74 3.75 -6.33
N LEU A 37 1.24 3.27 -5.19
CA LEU A 37 1.18 1.85 -4.82
C LEU A 37 -0.27 1.35 -4.69
N LEU A 38 -1.16 2.18 -4.13
CA LEU A 38 -2.56 1.81 -3.96
C LEU A 38 -3.29 1.73 -5.30
N ASN A 39 -3.02 2.65 -6.23
CA ASN A 39 -3.54 2.56 -7.60
C ASN A 39 -3.01 1.30 -8.31
N ALA A 40 -1.74 0.93 -8.10
CA ALA A 40 -1.19 -0.31 -8.65
C ALA A 40 -1.84 -1.56 -8.03
N ALA A 41 -2.09 -1.55 -6.72
CA ALA A 41 -2.79 -2.63 -6.02
C ALA A 41 -4.22 -2.83 -6.55
N GLN A 42 -4.90 -1.75 -6.93
CA GLN A 42 -6.23 -1.85 -7.56
C GLN A 42 -6.21 -2.62 -8.89
N LEU A 43 -5.14 -2.50 -9.68
CA LEU A 43 -5.03 -3.22 -10.95
C LEU A 43 -5.01 -4.74 -10.77
N VAL A 44 -4.50 -5.23 -9.64
CA VAL A 44 -4.41 -6.66 -9.32
C VAL A 44 -5.54 -7.15 -8.43
N GLY A 45 -6.21 -6.26 -7.69
CA GLY A 45 -7.32 -6.60 -6.79
C GLY A 45 -8.56 -7.13 -7.51
N ASP A 46 -8.73 -6.79 -8.79
CA ASP A 46 -9.85 -7.24 -9.62
C ASP A 46 -9.61 -8.61 -10.28
N PHE A 47 -8.44 -9.22 -10.06
CA PHE A 47 -8.14 -10.54 -10.63
C PHE A 47 -8.93 -11.62 -9.89
N ALA A 48 -9.75 -12.37 -10.63
CA ALA A 48 -10.42 -13.54 -10.09
C ALA A 48 -9.37 -14.58 -9.69
N LEU A 49 -9.36 -14.92 -8.40
CA LEU A 49 -8.53 -15.98 -7.84
C LEU A 49 -9.35 -17.25 -7.73
N ALA A 50 -8.74 -18.39 -8.06
CA ALA A 50 -9.33 -19.70 -7.78
C ALA A 50 -9.31 -19.97 -6.27
N ASP A 51 -10.26 -20.75 -5.77
CA ASP A 51 -10.36 -21.08 -4.34
C ASP A 51 -9.13 -21.84 -3.80
N ASP A 52 -8.39 -22.50 -4.70
CA ASP A 52 -7.20 -23.28 -4.41
C ASP A 52 -5.89 -22.54 -4.73
N VAL A 53 -5.93 -21.23 -5.00
CA VAL A 53 -4.71 -20.46 -5.27
C VAL A 53 -3.82 -20.42 -4.02
N GLU A 54 -2.57 -20.83 -4.18
CA GLU A 54 -1.55 -20.68 -3.13
C GLU A 54 -0.70 -19.42 -3.37
N ALA A 55 -0.13 -18.90 -2.29
CA ALA A 55 0.85 -17.82 -2.39
C ALA A 55 2.05 -18.25 -3.23
N ALA A 56 2.66 -17.31 -3.96
CA ALA A 56 3.86 -17.59 -4.72
C ALA A 56 4.96 -18.19 -3.81
N PRO A 57 5.67 -19.24 -4.27
CA PRO A 57 6.66 -19.93 -3.44
C PRO A 57 7.77 -18.98 -3.02
N VAL A 58 8.04 -18.95 -1.72
CA VAL A 58 9.16 -18.18 -1.14
C VAL A 58 10.37 -19.09 -1.06
N PHE A 59 11.44 -18.75 -1.78
CA PHE A 59 12.70 -19.47 -1.63
C PHE A 59 13.26 -19.24 -0.21
N ARG A 60 13.47 -20.33 0.54
CA ARG A 60 14.19 -20.30 1.82
C ARG A 60 15.47 -21.15 1.66
N PRO A 61 16.66 -20.60 1.96
CA PRO A 61 17.90 -21.35 1.97
C PRO A 61 17.96 -22.39 3.08
#